data_AF-A0A2S6I9D6-F1
#
_entry.id   AF-A0A2S6I9D6-F1
#
_cell.length_a   1.000
_cell.length_b   1.000
_cell.length_c   1.000
_cell.angle_alpha   90.00
_cell.angle_beta   90.00
_cell.angle_gamma   90.00
#
_symmetry.space_group_name_H-M   'P 1'
#
loop_
_entity.id
_entity.type
_entity.pdbx_description
1 polymer ?
#
loop_
_entity_poly.entity_id
_entity_poly.type
_entity_poly.pdbx_seq_one_letter_code
_entity_poly.pdbx_strand_id
1 'polypeptide(L)'
;MANYTEEDRELIRLIRSELGAEWPAAKARILERLPAGVDPELIGKFVDEREEPGIYVNEWGVEPRFYPHRDSKRLLEFYRIRSLE
;
A
#
# COMPACT_ATOMS: atom_id res chain seq x y z
N MET A 1 2.78 11.27 13.52
CA MET A 1 2.96 11.04 12.07
C MET A 1 3.95 9.91 11.93
N ALA A 2 3.63 8.83 11.20
CA ALA A 2 4.67 7.88 10.82
C ALA A 2 5.72 8.66 10.02
N ASN A 3 6.97 8.65 10.49
CA ASN A 3 8.06 9.33 9.80
C ASN A 3 8.48 8.46 8.62
N TYR A 4 7.76 8.58 7.50
CA TYR A 4 8.14 7.95 6.25
C TYR A 4 9.48 8.51 5.78
N THR A 5 10.43 7.61 5.49
CA THR A 5 11.69 7.94 4.82
C THR A 5 11.41 8.39 3.37
N GLU A 6 12.43 8.88 2.66
CA GLU A 6 12.25 9.18 1.22
C GLU A 6 12.00 7.90 0.41
N GLU A 7 12.65 6.79 0.78
CA GLU A 7 12.41 5.45 0.22
C GLU A 7 10.95 5.01 0.41
N ASP A 8 10.38 5.22 1.61
CA ASP A 8 8.97 4.93 1.87
C ASP A 8 8.04 5.76 0.96
N ARG A 9 8.38 7.04 0.73
CA ARG A 9 7.58 7.92 -0.14
C ARG A 9 7.65 7.50 -1.60
N GLU A 10 8.80 7.05 -2.08
CA GLU A 10 8.96 6.53 -3.43
C GLU A 10 8.14 5.25 -3.63
N LEU A 11 8.21 4.31 -2.68
CA LEU A 11 7.39 3.09 -2.68
C LEU A 11 5.90 3.43 -2.68
N ILE A 12 5.45 4.34 -1.81
CA ILE A 12 4.05 4.78 -1.76
C ILE A 12 3.61 5.39 -3.10
N ARG A 13 4.43 6.26 -3.71
CA ARG A 13 4.11 6.88 -5.01
C ARG A 13 3.99 5.81 -6.11
N LEU A 14 4.88 4.84 -6.12
CA LEU A 14 4.88 3.75 -7.10
C LEU A 14 3.64 2.87 -6.93
N ILE A 15 3.29 2.48 -5.70
CA ILE A 15 2.08 1.71 -5.39
C ILE A 15 0.81 2.50 -5.77
N ARG A 16 0.75 3.80 -5.42
CA ARG A 16 -0.39 4.67 -5.78
C ARG A 16 -0.62 4.77 -7.29
N SER A 17 0.45 4.73 -8.09
CA SER A 17 0.33 4.83 -9.54
C SER A 17 -0.43 3.64 -10.17
N GLU A 18 -0.56 2.54 -9.43
CA GLU A 18 -1.21 1.31 -9.88
C GLU A 18 -2.60 1.09 -9.21
N LEU A 19 -3.15 2.12 -8.54
CA LEU A 19 -4.48 2.03 -7.93
C LEU A 19 -5.56 1.67 -8.96
N GLY A 20 -6.46 0.78 -8.55
CA GLY A 20 -7.54 0.26 -9.39
C GLY A 20 -7.12 -0.86 -10.35
N ALA A 21 -5.82 -1.07 -10.57
CA ALA A 21 -5.34 -2.22 -11.34
C ALA A 21 -5.41 -3.52 -10.53
N GLU A 22 -5.48 -4.66 -11.21
CA GLU A 22 -5.41 -5.97 -10.57
C GLU A 22 -4.04 -6.18 -9.91
N TRP A 23 -4.06 -6.58 -8.64
CA TRP A 23 -2.88 -6.67 -7.79
C TRP A 23 -1.77 -7.56 -8.35
N PRO A 24 -2.02 -8.77 -8.89
CA PRO A 24 -0.95 -9.58 -9.46
C PRO A 24 -0.20 -8.87 -10.59
N ALA A 25 -0.93 -8.15 -11.46
CA ALA A 25 -0.35 -7.40 -12.57
C ALA A 25 0.32 -6.10 -12.10
N ALA A 26 -0.29 -5.40 -11.15
CA ALA A 26 0.28 -4.21 -10.52
C ALA A 26 1.60 -4.53 -9.79
N LYS A 27 1.62 -5.59 -8.99
CA LYS A 27 2.80 -6.06 -8.25
C LYS A 27 3.97 -6.31 -9.20
N ALA A 28 3.74 -7.01 -10.32
CA ALA A 28 4.78 -7.23 -11.32
C ALA A 28 5.36 -5.91 -11.87
N ARG A 29 4.51 -4.95 -12.26
CA ARG A 29 4.96 -3.63 -12.74
C ARG A 29 5.68 -2.80 -11.68
N ILE A 30 5.25 -2.90 -10.42
CA ILE A 30 5.91 -2.22 -9.30
C ILE A 30 7.31 -2.81 -9.11
N LEU A 31 7.45 -4.13 -9.08
CA LEU A 31 8.73 -4.81 -8.93
C LEU A 31 9.72 -4.48 -10.06
N GLU A 32 9.25 -4.37 -11.30
CA GLU A 32 10.07 -3.96 -12.45
C GLU A 32 10.57 -2.52 -12.37
N ARG A 33 9.85 -1.66 -11.66
CA ARG A 33 10.15 -0.22 -11.51
C ARG A 33 10.80 0.13 -10.18
N LEU A 34 11.11 -0.86 -9.34
CA LEU A 34 11.77 -0.63 -8.07
C LEU A 34 13.14 0.05 -8.29
N PRO A 35 13.48 1.08 -7.50
CA PRO A 35 14.81 1.66 -7.54
C PRO A 35 15.89 0.62 -7.21
N ALA A 36 17.07 0.76 -7.82
CA ALA A 36 18.18 -0.15 -7.58
C ALA A 36 18.59 -0.15 -6.09
N GLY A 37 18.62 -1.34 -5.48
CA GLY A 37 18.98 -1.52 -4.07
C GLY A 37 17.81 -1.48 -3.09
N VAL A 38 16.58 -1.24 -3.53
CA VAL A 38 15.38 -1.36 -2.70
C VAL A 38 14.96 -2.83 -2.60
N ASP A 39 14.74 -3.30 -1.37
CA ASP A 39 14.27 -4.66 -1.11
C ASP A 39 12.78 -4.80 -1.50
N PRO A 40 12.41 -5.70 -2.43
CA PRO A 40 11.03 -5.99 -2.82
C PRO A 40 10.07 -6.28 -1.65
N GLU A 41 10.57 -6.87 -0.57
CA GLU A 41 9.76 -7.24 0.60
C GLU A 41 9.22 -6.01 1.34
N LEU A 42 9.81 -4.82 1.12
CA LEU A 42 9.36 -3.56 1.70
C LEU A 42 7.96 -3.15 1.23
N ILE A 43 7.49 -3.66 0.09
CA ILE A 43 6.12 -3.44 -0.39
C ILE A 43 5.09 -3.94 0.63
N GLY A 44 5.39 -5.04 1.34
CA GLY A 44 4.52 -5.61 2.37
C GLY A 44 4.31 -4.69 3.59
N LYS A 45 5.16 -3.65 3.75
CA LYS A 45 4.90 -2.59 4.74
C LYS A 45 3.66 -1.77 4.41
N PHE A 46 3.36 -1.61 3.13
CA PHE A 46 2.33 -0.70 2.63
C PHE A 46 1.12 -1.43 2.03
N VAL A 47 1.32 -2.61 1.46
CA VAL A 47 0.25 -3.45 0.88
C VAL A 47 -0.04 -4.62 1.79
N ASP A 48 -1.28 -4.69 2.31
CA ASP A 48 -1.75 -5.84 3.07
C ASP A 48 -2.26 -6.94 2.14
N GLU A 49 -1.44 -7.97 1.88
CA GLU A 49 -1.77 -9.08 0.97
C GLU A 49 -2.53 -10.24 1.66
N ARG A 50 -2.93 -10.11 2.93
CA ARG A 50 -3.67 -11.16 3.63
C ARG A 50 -5.03 -11.41 2.97
N GLU A 51 -5.49 -12.68 3.01
CA GLU A 51 -6.83 -13.04 2.50
C GLU A 51 -7.96 -12.27 3.20
N GLU A 52 -7.73 -11.90 4.46
CA GLU A 52 -8.56 -11.01 5.26
C GLU A 52 -7.72 -9.76 5.58
N PRO A 53 -7.88 -8.65 4.83
CA PRO A 53 -7.14 -7.43 5.09
C PRO A 53 -7.50 -6.93 6.49
N GLY A 54 -6.48 -6.82 7.34
CA GLY A 54 -6.66 -6.39 8.71
C GLY A 54 -6.71 -4.87 8.77
N ILE A 55 -7.65 -4.33 9.54
CA ILE A 55 -7.62 -2.91 9.90
C ILE A 55 -6.41 -2.70 10.80
N TYR A 56 -5.37 -2.06 10.27
CA TYR A 56 -4.18 -1.75 11.06
C TYR A 56 -4.46 -0.50 11.91
N VAL A 57 -4.60 -0.68 13.22
CA VAL A 57 -4.84 0.40 14.17
C VAL A 57 -3.53 0.71 14.90
N ASN A 58 -3.10 1.96 14.84
CA ASN A 58 -1.99 2.48 15.64
C ASN A 58 -2.51 3.48 16.69
N GLU A 59 -1.61 4.03 17.51
CA GLU A 59 -1.92 4.99 18.59
C GLU A 59 -2.72 6.23 18.12
N TRP A 60 -2.79 6.48 16.81
CA TRP A 60 -3.41 7.64 16.20
C TRP A 60 -4.66 7.31 15.37
N GLY A 61 -5.09 6.03 15.32
CA GLY A 61 -6.26 5.55 14.58
C GLY A 61 -5.92 4.49 13.52
N VAL A 62 -6.73 4.41 12.46
CA VAL A 62 -6.47 3.48 11.33
C VAL A 62 -5.32 4.01 10.48
N GLU A 63 -4.30 3.19 10.28
CA GLU A 63 -3.17 3.49 9.39
C GLU A 63 -3.63 3.39 7.93
N PRO A 64 -3.42 4.43 7.09
CA PRO A 64 -3.71 4.34 5.67
C PRO A 64 -2.81 3.27 5.04
N ARG A 65 -3.41 2.26 4.41
CA ARG A 65 -2.71 1.18 3.72
C ARG A 65 -3.36 0.89 2.38
N PHE A 66 -2.59 0.24 1.52
CA PHE A 66 -3.08 -0.34 0.29
C PHE A 66 -3.48 -1.79 0.54
N TYR A 67 -4.49 -2.27 -0.17
CA TYR A 67 -4.92 -3.66 -0.08
C TYR A 67 -5.51 -4.14 -1.41
N PRO A 68 -5.28 -5.40 -1.79
CA PRO A 68 -5.97 -6.04 -2.90
C PRO A 68 -7.39 -6.40 -2.47
N HIS A 69 -8.39 -5.93 -3.20
CA HIS A 69 -9.78 -6.31 -2.95
C HIS A 69 -9.97 -7.83 -3.11
N ARG A 70 -10.67 -8.47 -2.17
CA ARG A 70 -10.84 -9.93 -2.15
C ARG A 70 -11.37 -10.52 -3.46
N ASP A 71 -12.44 -9.94 -3.98
CA ASP A 71 -13.10 -10.47 -5.19
C ASP A 71 -12.51 -9.92 -6.48
N SER A 72 -12.52 -8.59 -6.65
CA SER A 72 -12.03 -7.94 -7.87
C SER A 72 -10.51 -7.96 -8.04
N LYS A 73 -9.75 -8.34 -7.00
CA LYS A 73 -8.28 -8.29 -6.94
C LYS A 73 -7.68 -6.91 -7.19
N ARG A 74 -8.50 -5.85 -7.27
CA ARG A 74 -8.03 -4.49 -7.55
C ARG A 74 -7.33 -3.91 -6.34
N LEU A 75 -6.22 -3.22 -6.57
CA LEU A 75 -5.51 -2.47 -5.55
C LEU A 75 -6.33 -1.24 -5.14
N LEU A 76 -6.66 -1.14 -3.85
CA LEU A 76 -7.39 -0.03 -3.27
C LEU A 76 -6.54 0.68 -2.22
N GLU A 77 -6.79 1.97 -1.99
CA GLU A 77 -6.19 2.74 -0.90
C GLU A 77 -7.25 3.03 0.15
N PHE A 78 -6.98 2.66 1.40
CA PHE A 78 -7.83 3.05 2.52
C PHE A 78 -7.39 4.42 3.01
N TYR A 79 -8.21 5.44 2.79
CA TYR A 79 -7.99 6.74 3.43
C TYR A 79 -8.51 6.71 4.86
N ARG A 80 -7.74 7.27 5.79
CA ARG A 80 -8.30 7.76 7.04
C ARG A 80 -9.30 8.86 6.67
N ILE A 81 -10.59 8.57 6.78
CA ILE A 81 -11.62 9.61 6.73
C ILE A 81 -11.31 10.59 7.88
N ARG A 82 -10.82 11.79 7.55
CA ARG A 82 -10.86 12.93 8.47
C ARG A 82 -12.28 13.49 8.48
N SER A 83 -13.19 12.77 9.12
CA SER A 83 -14.46 13.29 9.61
C SER A 83 -14.83 12.34 10.75
N LEU A 84 -14.79 12.76 12.00
CA LEU A 84 -15.62 13.83 12.54
C LEU A 84 -14.80 14.72 13.49
N GLU A 85 -14.77 16.02 13.21
CA GLU A 85 -14.82 17.04 14.27
C GLU A 85 -16.24 17.06 14.87
#